data_AF-N8QCI0-F1
#
_entry.id   AF-N8QCI0-F1
#
_cell.length_a   1.000
_cell.length_b   1.000
_cell.length_c   1.000
_cell.angle_alpha   90.00
_cell.angle_beta   90.00
_cell.angle_gamma   90.00
#
_symmetry.space_group_name_H-M   'P 1'
#
loop_
_entity.id
_entity.type
_entity.pdbx_description
1 polymer ?
#
loop_
_entity_poly.entity_id
_entity_poly.type
_entity_poly.pdbx_seq_one_letter_code
_entity_poly.pdbx_strand_id
1 'polypeptide(L)'
;MSNYQNVLNNFLEQWPLDKVEKMSLEQYVSTGDPTTFTQWIENRTIKLGTISGPFGSRMFGIYKRRKPDPLKGYINDELFTWDKKYGNDRNLAFSQVKEHILDTIKFSSIGEFSKIDQIPLPNIFKWKVAYLYSNERLIPIFKMELLKNIAIHYGLAVTRKTTISEIQKILIKNKPIELNPHDFMHVLCDKFIPKKQNTDGSLKPITPKNAVKKSKGTQQEKNTNDQERITTPSYIAKQTHNKIQNKLRRILIDEHGEHNVECEKNYVDLTLYQKDCITLYEVKSDAYAATCIRQALGQIIQYAHRLDTNQKIKLYVVGQYPLEENEIPYLSYIQENLKIDLDYISIDLD
;
A
#
# COMPACT_ATOMS: atom_id res chain seq x y z
N MET A 1 -4.50 0.39 -16.82
CA MET A 1 -3.87 0.04 -15.51
C MET A 1 -2.62 -0.79 -15.77
N SER A 2 -1.61 -0.68 -14.91
CA SER A 2 -0.46 -1.57 -14.97
C SER A 2 -0.89 -3.02 -14.64
N ASN A 3 -0.11 -4.00 -15.08
CA ASN A 3 -0.37 -5.43 -14.80
C ASN A 3 -0.51 -5.73 -13.29
N TYR A 4 0.16 -4.96 -12.43
CA TYR A 4 0.14 -5.17 -10.98
C TYR A 4 -1.14 -4.60 -10.31
N GLN A 5 -1.65 -3.44 -10.76
CA GLN A 5 -2.90 -2.86 -10.23
C GLN A 5 -4.08 -3.81 -10.42
N ASN A 6 -4.18 -4.44 -11.60
CA ASN A 6 -5.21 -5.44 -11.88
C ASN A 6 -5.10 -6.64 -10.93
N VAL A 7 -3.88 -7.09 -10.61
CA VAL A 7 -3.68 -8.21 -9.67
C VAL A 7 -4.13 -7.83 -8.26
N LEU A 8 -3.81 -6.62 -7.80
CA LEU A 8 -4.21 -6.15 -6.49
C LEU A 8 -5.74 -5.97 -6.41
N ASN A 9 -6.35 -5.34 -7.41
CA ASN A 9 -7.79 -5.15 -7.46
C ASN A 9 -8.54 -6.48 -7.49
N ASN A 10 -8.12 -7.42 -8.35
CA ASN A 10 -8.72 -8.76 -8.39
C ASN A 10 -8.60 -9.49 -7.04
N PHE A 11 -7.49 -9.33 -6.33
CA PHE A 11 -7.32 -9.88 -4.99
C PHE A 11 -8.31 -9.26 -4.00
N LEU A 12 -8.44 -7.93 -4.00
CA LEU A 12 -9.31 -7.19 -3.08
C LEU A 12 -10.80 -7.36 -3.38
N GLU A 13 -11.17 -7.58 -4.64
CA GLU A 13 -12.53 -7.97 -5.04
C GLU A 13 -12.86 -9.40 -4.60
N GLN A 14 -11.90 -10.31 -4.70
CA GLN A 14 -12.10 -11.69 -4.25
C GLN A 14 -12.07 -11.81 -2.72
N TRP A 15 -11.25 -11.02 -2.03
CA TRP A 15 -11.03 -11.06 -0.58
C TRP A 15 -11.18 -9.67 0.06
N PRO A 16 -12.37 -9.05 -0.03
CA PRO A 16 -12.65 -7.84 0.73
C PRO A 16 -12.68 -8.15 2.23
N LEU A 17 -12.49 -7.12 3.07
CA LEU A 17 -12.38 -7.26 4.53
C LEU A 17 -13.57 -8.02 5.14
N ASP A 18 -14.79 -7.71 4.72
CA ASP A 18 -16.02 -8.35 5.20
C ASP A 18 -16.06 -9.86 4.90
N LYS A 19 -15.46 -10.29 3.80
CA LYS A 19 -15.30 -11.72 3.49
C LYS A 19 -14.19 -12.36 4.32
N VAL A 20 -13.09 -11.65 4.60
CA VAL A 20 -12.02 -12.15 5.47
C VAL A 20 -12.55 -12.36 6.90
N GLU A 21 -13.40 -11.46 7.41
CA GLU A 21 -14.04 -11.58 8.73
C GLU A 21 -14.89 -12.85 8.84
N LYS A 22 -15.66 -13.16 7.79
CA LYS A 22 -16.58 -14.30 7.70
C LYS A 22 -15.94 -15.60 7.18
N MET A 23 -14.66 -15.57 6.85
CA MET A 23 -13.94 -16.67 6.23
C MET A 23 -13.95 -17.94 7.10
N SER A 24 -14.27 -19.09 6.50
CA SER A 24 -14.13 -20.41 7.13
C SER A 24 -12.69 -20.95 7.01
N LEU A 25 -12.37 -22.01 7.75
CA LEU A 25 -11.05 -22.65 7.67
C LEU A 25 -10.76 -23.22 6.27
N GLU A 26 -11.76 -23.79 5.61
CA GLU A 26 -11.65 -24.36 4.26
C GLU A 26 -11.41 -23.27 3.22
N GLN A 27 -12.07 -22.12 3.37
CA GLN A 27 -11.87 -20.94 2.54
C GLN A 27 -10.49 -20.30 2.79
N TYR A 28 -9.97 -20.42 4.01
CA TYR A 28 -8.65 -19.92 4.36
C TYR A 28 -7.52 -20.75 3.73
N VAL A 29 -7.52 -22.06 3.97
CA VAL A 29 -6.45 -22.97 3.54
C VAL A 29 -6.99 -24.38 3.25
N SER A 30 -6.68 -24.87 2.06
CA SER A 30 -7.01 -26.23 1.64
C SER A 30 -5.95 -26.78 0.69
N THR A 31 -6.02 -28.09 0.43
CA THR A 31 -5.13 -28.78 -0.50
C THR A 31 -5.77 -28.84 -1.88
N GLY A 32 -5.11 -28.27 -2.89
CA GLY A 32 -5.55 -28.37 -4.29
C GLY A 32 -6.66 -27.40 -4.70
N ASP A 33 -7.15 -26.56 -3.79
CA ASP A 33 -8.11 -25.50 -4.09
C ASP A 33 -7.40 -24.14 -4.30
N PRO A 34 -7.25 -23.68 -5.56
CA PRO A 34 -6.56 -22.43 -5.88
C PRO A 34 -7.36 -21.18 -5.52
N THR A 35 -8.59 -21.32 -5.00
CA THR A 35 -9.49 -20.21 -4.66
C THR A 35 -9.37 -19.76 -3.21
N THR A 36 -8.68 -20.53 -2.36
CA THR A 36 -8.47 -20.21 -0.94
C THR A 36 -7.63 -18.95 -0.71
N PHE A 37 -7.80 -18.30 0.43
CA PHE A 37 -7.12 -17.04 0.77
C PHE A 37 -5.60 -17.17 0.69
N THR A 38 -5.06 -18.24 1.28
CA THR A 38 -3.62 -18.54 1.25
C THR A 38 -3.09 -18.79 -0.16
N GLN A 39 -3.86 -19.45 -1.03
CA GLN A 39 -3.48 -19.66 -2.43
C GLN A 39 -3.52 -18.38 -3.25
N TRP A 40 -4.48 -17.49 -2.99
CA TRP A 40 -4.49 -16.17 -3.59
C TRP A 40 -3.26 -15.36 -3.19
N ILE A 41 -2.95 -15.31 -1.90
CA ILE A 41 -1.77 -14.60 -1.39
C ILE A 41 -0.48 -15.17 -1.98
N GLU A 42 -0.29 -16.48 -1.98
CA GLU A 42 0.97 -17.08 -2.44
C GLU A 42 1.12 -17.02 -3.96
N ASN A 43 0.09 -17.44 -4.70
CA ASN A 43 0.22 -17.75 -6.13
C ASN A 43 -0.44 -16.71 -7.03
N ARG A 44 -1.60 -16.16 -6.65
CA ARG A 44 -2.29 -15.15 -7.47
C ARG A 44 -1.67 -13.77 -7.36
N THR A 45 -1.05 -13.46 -6.22
CA THR A 45 -0.37 -12.17 -6.01
C THR A 45 1.15 -12.23 -6.17
N ILE A 46 1.69 -13.25 -6.84
CA ILE A 46 3.14 -13.45 -7.02
C ILE A 46 3.84 -12.23 -7.67
N LYS A 47 3.16 -11.55 -8.60
CA LYS A 47 3.66 -10.33 -9.24
C LYS A 47 3.83 -9.19 -8.25
N LEU A 48 3.07 -9.19 -7.14
CA LEU A 48 3.13 -8.20 -6.07
C LEU A 48 4.16 -8.56 -4.99
N GLY A 49 5.27 -9.19 -5.38
CA GLY A 49 6.29 -9.73 -4.48
C GLY A 49 6.02 -11.17 -4.06
N THR A 50 6.96 -12.07 -4.33
CA THR A 50 6.85 -13.49 -4.00
C THR A 50 7.09 -13.77 -2.51
N ILE A 51 6.32 -14.71 -1.96
CA ILE A 51 6.53 -15.27 -0.62
C ILE A 51 6.88 -16.76 -0.65
N SER A 52 7.01 -17.35 -1.83
CA SER A 52 7.35 -18.77 -1.98
C SER A 52 8.76 -19.03 -1.44
N GLY A 53 8.92 -20.14 -0.72
CA GLY A 53 10.20 -20.46 -0.08
C GLY A 53 10.17 -21.78 0.69
N PRO A 54 11.27 -22.13 1.37
CA PRO A 54 11.45 -23.43 2.03
C PRO A 54 10.48 -23.67 3.20
N PHE A 55 9.81 -22.64 3.70
CA PHE A 55 8.81 -22.76 4.75
C PHE A 55 7.53 -23.47 4.27
N GLY A 56 7.20 -23.38 2.98
CA GLY A 56 5.97 -23.92 2.42
C GLY A 56 4.74 -23.46 3.20
N SER A 57 3.72 -24.32 3.32
CA SER A 57 2.45 -23.99 3.99
C SER A 57 2.58 -23.63 5.49
N ARG A 58 3.72 -23.90 6.12
CA ARG A 58 3.98 -23.50 7.52
C ARG A 58 3.94 -21.98 7.70
N MET A 59 4.18 -21.20 6.64
CA MET A 59 4.11 -19.74 6.70
C MET A 59 2.71 -19.18 6.98
N PHE A 60 1.67 -20.00 6.80
CA PHE A 60 0.28 -19.62 7.05
C PHE A 60 -0.13 -19.76 8.52
N GLY A 61 0.70 -20.36 9.38
CA GLY A 61 0.39 -20.54 10.80
C GLY A 61 -0.49 -21.78 11.08
N ILE A 62 -1.57 -21.99 10.32
CA ILE A 62 -2.31 -23.26 10.24
C ILE A 62 -2.45 -23.68 8.77
N TYR A 63 -2.27 -24.98 8.48
CA TYR A 63 -2.43 -25.48 7.11
C TYR A 63 -2.94 -26.92 7.08
N LYS A 64 -3.69 -27.25 6.02
CA LYS A 64 -4.14 -28.60 5.72
C LYS A 64 -3.00 -29.40 5.09
N ARG A 65 -2.70 -30.58 5.62
CA ARG A 65 -1.66 -31.45 5.08
C ARG A 65 -2.18 -32.25 3.89
N ARG A 66 -1.34 -32.44 2.88
CA ARG A 66 -1.63 -33.36 1.75
C ARG A 66 -1.45 -34.83 2.13
N LYS A 67 -0.53 -35.11 3.06
CA LYS A 67 -0.26 -36.43 3.62
C LYS A 67 -0.53 -36.40 5.13
N PRO A 68 -0.95 -37.51 5.74
CA PRO A 68 -1.32 -37.52 7.16
C PRO A 68 -0.12 -37.33 8.10
N ASP A 69 1.11 -37.44 7.60
CA ASP A 69 2.34 -37.39 8.41
C ASP A 69 2.40 -36.13 9.29
N PRO A 70 2.40 -36.29 10.63
CA PRO A 70 2.44 -35.16 11.55
C PRO A 70 3.81 -34.48 11.51
N LEU A 71 3.83 -33.16 11.70
CA LEU A 71 5.06 -32.41 11.80
C LEU A 71 5.54 -32.35 13.25
N LYS A 72 6.75 -32.84 13.52
CA LYS A 72 7.37 -32.80 14.86
C LYS A 72 7.54 -31.35 15.32
N GLY A 73 7.18 -31.08 16.59
CA GLY A 73 7.27 -29.74 17.20
C GLY A 73 6.07 -28.84 16.93
N TYR A 74 5.05 -29.34 16.24
CA TYR A 74 3.79 -28.66 15.96
C TYR A 74 2.62 -29.46 16.57
N ILE A 75 1.47 -28.81 16.71
CA ILE A 75 0.22 -29.52 16.99
C ILE A 75 -0.34 -30.02 15.66
N ASN A 76 -0.85 -31.25 15.68
CA ASN A 76 -1.39 -31.93 14.54
C ASN A 76 -2.69 -32.60 14.98
N ASP A 77 -3.75 -32.44 14.20
CA ASP A 77 -4.90 -33.34 14.24
C ASP A 77 -4.85 -34.32 13.06
N GLU A 78 -5.98 -34.90 12.64
CA GLU A 78 -6.08 -35.80 11.49
C GLU A 78 -5.67 -35.16 10.15
N LEU A 79 -5.94 -33.87 9.94
CA LEU A 79 -5.84 -33.18 8.64
C LEU A 79 -4.97 -31.91 8.66
N PHE A 80 -4.83 -31.23 9.80
CA PHE A 80 -4.22 -29.91 9.92
C PHE A 80 -3.03 -29.90 10.88
N THR A 81 -2.07 -29.01 10.57
CA THR A 81 -0.91 -28.70 11.41
C THR A 81 -0.91 -27.21 11.75
N TRP A 82 -0.59 -26.87 13.00
CA TRP A 82 -0.40 -25.49 13.45
C TRP A 82 0.64 -25.38 14.58
N ASP A 83 1.13 -24.17 14.80
CA ASP A 83 2.02 -23.87 15.92
C ASP A 83 1.26 -23.86 17.25
N LYS A 84 1.85 -24.42 18.31
CA LYS A 84 1.26 -24.49 19.65
C LYS A 84 0.76 -23.14 20.17
N LYS A 85 1.39 -22.03 19.78
CA LYS A 85 0.98 -20.69 20.22
C LYS A 85 -0.42 -20.27 19.77
N TYR A 86 -1.01 -20.92 18.77
CA TYR A 86 -2.34 -20.57 18.27
C TYR A 86 -3.48 -21.30 19.00
N GLY A 87 -3.20 -22.33 19.79
CA GLY A 87 -4.23 -23.05 20.54
C GLY A 87 -4.05 -24.55 20.51
N ASN A 88 -4.85 -25.25 21.32
CA ASN A 88 -4.70 -26.70 21.52
C ASN A 88 -5.55 -27.54 20.56
N ASP A 89 -6.49 -26.93 19.83
CA ASP A 89 -7.34 -27.58 18.83
C ASP A 89 -7.43 -26.74 17.54
N ARG A 90 -7.93 -27.37 16.47
CA ARG A 90 -8.04 -26.80 15.13
C ARG A 90 -8.83 -25.50 15.09
N ASN A 91 -9.96 -25.45 15.79
CA ASN A 91 -10.89 -24.32 15.71
C ASN A 91 -10.31 -23.11 16.42
N LEU A 92 -9.73 -23.33 17.61
CA LEU A 92 -9.03 -22.27 18.34
C LEU A 92 -7.82 -21.77 17.53
N ALA A 93 -7.03 -22.66 16.96
CA ALA A 93 -5.87 -22.30 16.15
C ALA A 93 -6.25 -21.45 14.93
N PHE A 94 -7.29 -21.83 14.20
CA PHE A 94 -7.80 -21.04 13.10
C PHE A 94 -8.35 -19.69 13.57
N SER A 95 -9.12 -19.67 14.66
CA SER A 95 -9.68 -18.43 15.22
C SER A 95 -8.57 -17.42 15.55
N GLN A 96 -7.51 -17.85 16.24
CA GLN A 96 -6.36 -17.00 16.55
C GLN A 96 -5.63 -16.51 15.29
N VAL A 97 -5.37 -17.40 14.33
CA VAL A 97 -4.73 -17.01 13.06
C VAL A 97 -5.58 -15.99 12.30
N LYS A 98 -6.89 -16.18 12.26
CA LYS A 98 -7.82 -15.24 11.61
C LYS A 98 -7.83 -13.88 12.31
N GLU A 99 -7.89 -13.86 13.64
CA GLU A 99 -7.79 -12.62 14.44
C GLU A 99 -6.50 -11.86 14.12
N HIS A 100 -5.36 -12.55 14.10
CA HIS A 100 -4.08 -11.93 13.75
C HIS A 100 -4.01 -11.40 12.31
N ILE A 101 -4.70 -12.04 11.36
CA ILE A 101 -4.84 -11.53 9.99
C ILE A 101 -5.67 -10.25 10.00
N LEU A 102 -6.80 -10.23 10.72
CA LEU A 102 -7.67 -9.05 10.82
C LEU A 102 -6.95 -7.88 11.49
N ASP A 103 -6.18 -8.12 12.56
CA ASP A 103 -5.31 -7.11 13.18
C ASP A 103 -4.27 -6.57 12.20
N THR A 104 -3.65 -7.45 11.41
CA THR A 104 -2.68 -7.06 10.39
C THR A 104 -3.31 -6.14 9.36
N ILE A 105 -4.51 -6.47 8.88
CA ILE A 105 -5.28 -5.67 7.91
C ILE A 105 -5.66 -4.32 8.51
N LYS A 106 -6.17 -4.31 9.74
CA LYS A 106 -6.56 -3.11 10.46
C LYS A 106 -5.38 -2.16 10.57
N PHE A 107 -4.28 -2.60 11.19
CA PHE A 107 -3.09 -1.76 11.39
C PHE A 107 -2.45 -1.33 10.07
N SER A 108 -2.47 -2.17 9.03
CA SER A 108 -1.94 -1.79 7.73
C SER A 108 -2.76 -0.70 7.05
N SER A 109 -4.08 -0.70 7.24
CA SER A 109 -4.99 0.25 6.60
C SER A 109 -4.92 1.67 7.19
N ILE A 110 -4.56 1.77 8.47
CA ILE A 110 -4.49 3.05 9.19
C ILE A 110 -3.06 3.61 9.29
N GLY A 111 -2.02 2.78 9.08
CA GLY A 111 -0.63 3.21 9.04
C GLY A 111 0.19 2.81 10.27
N GLU A 112 -0.43 2.09 11.21
CA GLU A 112 0.13 1.60 12.47
C GLU A 112 1.07 0.40 12.31
N PHE A 113 2.06 0.54 11.41
CA PHE A 113 2.94 -0.55 11.00
C PHE A 113 3.77 -1.15 12.14
N SER A 114 4.10 -0.37 13.17
CA SER A 114 4.83 -0.86 14.35
C SER A 114 4.04 -1.91 15.14
N LYS A 115 2.70 -1.84 15.15
CA LYS A 115 1.84 -2.83 15.81
C LYS A 115 1.88 -4.18 15.07
N ILE A 116 2.10 -4.17 13.75
CA ILE A 116 2.21 -5.39 12.92
C ILE A 116 3.44 -6.23 13.31
N ASP A 117 4.54 -5.62 13.74
CA ASP A 117 5.74 -6.36 14.15
C ASP A 117 5.47 -7.33 15.32
N GLN A 118 4.54 -6.97 16.21
CA GLN A 118 4.19 -7.79 17.38
C GLN A 118 3.16 -8.88 17.11
N ILE A 119 2.46 -8.83 15.96
CA ILE A 119 1.48 -9.85 15.60
C ILE A 119 2.18 -11.21 15.45
N PRO A 120 1.74 -12.27 16.15
CA PRO A 120 2.46 -13.54 16.23
C PRO A 120 2.23 -14.43 15.00
N LEU A 121 2.20 -13.86 13.80
CA LEU A 121 2.21 -14.57 12.52
C LEU A 121 3.62 -14.60 11.90
N PRO A 122 3.94 -15.58 11.03
CA PRO A 122 5.20 -15.58 10.30
C PRO A 122 5.38 -14.27 9.50
N ASN A 123 6.55 -13.62 9.66
CA ASN A 123 6.84 -12.31 9.09
C ASN A 123 6.52 -12.21 7.59
N ILE A 124 6.92 -13.21 6.81
CA ILE A 124 6.72 -13.21 5.35
C ILE A 124 5.23 -13.16 4.98
N PHE A 125 4.38 -13.83 5.75
CA PHE A 125 2.95 -13.89 5.50
C PHE A 125 2.24 -12.63 5.98
N LYS A 126 2.46 -12.20 7.24
CA LYS A 126 1.79 -11.01 7.77
C LYS A 126 2.16 -9.74 7.00
N TRP A 127 3.41 -9.57 6.60
CA TRP A 127 3.81 -8.37 5.85
C TRP A 127 3.32 -8.39 4.40
N LYS A 128 3.11 -9.58 3.83
CA LYS A 128 2.43 -9.71 2.54
C LYS A 128 0.96 -9.34 2.64
N VAL A 129 0.25 -9.81 3.66
CA VAL A 129 -1.12 -9.39 3.98
C VAL A 129 -1.16 -7.87 4.18
N ALA A 130 -0.27 -7.33 5.02
CA ALA A 130 -0.19 -5.90 5.28
C ALA A 130 -0.03 -5.08 3.99
N TYR A 131 0.84 -5.49 3.06
CA TYR A 131 0.97 -4.81 1.77
C TYR A 131 -0.33 -4.82 0.95
N LEU A 132 -1.01 -5.97 0.88
CA LEU A 132 -2.23 -6.11 0.07
C LEU A 132 -3.37 -5.23 0.58
N TYR A 133 -3.39 -4.89 1.88
CA TYR A 133 -4.43 -4.06 2.50
C TYR A 133 -3.96 -2.67 2.96
N SER A 134 -2.71 -2.27 2.68
CA SER A 134 -2.19 -0.95 3.08
C SER A 134 -2.47 0.16 2.07
N ASN A 135 -3.36 -0.09 1.10
CA ASN A 135 -3.65 0.85 0.02
C ASN A 135 -2.38 1.28 -0.74
N GLU A 136 -1.50 0.30 -1.01
CA GLU A 136 -0.21 0.54 -1.66
C GLU A 136 0.72 1.48 -0.88
N ARG A 137 0.62 1.57 0.46
CA ARG A 137 1.58 2.37 1.27
C ARG A 137 2.91 1.66 1.50
N LEU A 138 2.92 0.32 1.53
CA LEU A 138 4.11 -0.48 1.83
C LEU A 138 4.87 -0.88 0.55
N ILE A 139 6.19 -1.10 0.64
CA ILE A 139 6.99 -1.61 -0.48
C ILE A 139 7.01 -3.15 -0.42
N PRO A 140 6.56 -3.87 -1.46
CA PRO A 140 6.31 -5.33 -1.43
C PRO A 140 7.57 -6.21 -1.47
N ILE A 141 8.45 -6.06 -0.47
CA ILE A 141 9.65 -6.88 -0.27
C ILE A 141 9.53 -7.61 1.07
N PHE A 142 9.56 -8.95 1.04
CA PHE A 142 9.26 -9.77 2.22
C PHE A 142 10.43 -10.62 2.72
N LYS A 143 11.53 -10.68 1.97
CA LYS A 143 12.75 -11.38 2.38
C LYS A 143 13.53 -10.49 3.35
N MET A 144 13.63 -10.94 4.61
CA MET A 144 14.28 -10.18 5.69
C MET A 144 15.74 -9.79 5.36
N GLU A 145 16.53 -10.71 4.79
CA GLU A 145 17.92 -10.41 4.41
C GLU A 145 18.01 -9.29 3.37
N LEU A 146 17.12 -9.32 2.37
CA LEU A 146 17.05 -8.28 1.34
C LEU A 146 16.62 -6.93 1.93
N LEU A 147 15.60 -6.94 2.79
CA LEU A 147 15.14 -5.74 3.53
C LEU A 147 16.27 -5.10 4.32
N LYS A 148 17.06 -5.90 5.06
CA LYS A 148 18.19 -5.42 5.85
C LYS A 148 19.29 -4.81 4.97
N ASN A 149 19.63 -5.45 3.86
CA ASN A 149 20.64 -4.93 2.93
C ASN A 149 20.21 -3.58 2.32
N ILE A 150 18.93 -3.45 1.96
CA ILE A 150 18.38 -2.19 1.46
C ILE A 150 18.39 -1.12 2.56
N ALA A 151 18.00 -1.49 3.79
CA ALA A 151 17.97 -0.56 4.92
C ALA A 151 19.37 0.02 5.23
N ILE A 152 20.40 -0.83 5.22
CA ILE A 152 21.80 -0.41 5.40
C ILE A 152 22.22 0.58 4.30
N HIS A 153 21.82 0.34 3.05
CA HIS A 153 22.12 1.26 1.95
C HIS A 153 21.51 2.66 2.15
N TYR A 154 20.31 2.72 2.73
CA TYR A 154 19.66 3.98 3.09
C TYR A 154 20.10 4.54 4.46
N GLY A 155 21.20 4.02 5.02
CA GLY A 155 21.83 4.56 6.23
C GLY A 155 21.23 4.08 7.56
N LEU A 156 20.33 3.09 7.55
CA LEU A 156 19.80 2.51 8.79
C LEU A 156 20.84 1.58 9.44
N ALA A 157 21.18 1.85 10.70
CA ALA A 157 22.01 0.96 11.50
C ALA A 157 21.23 -0.30 11.91
N VAL A 158 21.26 -1.32 11.06
CA VAL A 158 20.52 -2.58 11.28
C VAL A 158 21.12 -3.38 12.42
N THR A 159 20.28 -3.76 13.39
CA THR A 159 20.62 -4.65 14.50
C THR A 159 19.71 -5.89 14.48
N ARG A 160 19.89 -6.78 15.47
CA ARG A 160 18.97 -7.91 15.68
C ARG A 160 17.56 -7.48 16.09
N LYS A 161 17.41 -6.29 16.67
CA LYS A 161 16.12 -5.75 17.13
C LYS A 161 15.39 -4.94 16.05
N THR A 162 16.07 -4.61 14.94
CA THR A 162 15.46 -3.86 13.85
C THR A 162 14.24 -4.60 13.30
N THR A 163 13.12 -3.91 13.35
CA THR A 163 11.80 -4.37 12.95
C THR A 163 11.56 -4.15 11.46
N ILE A 164 10.54 -4.81 10.91
CA ILE A 164 10.20 -4.61 9.49
C ILE A 164 9.53 -3.25 9.30
N SER A 165 8.74 -2.78 10.27
CA SER A 165 8.12 -1.44 10.18
C SER A 165 9.16 -0.32 10.11
N GLU A 166 10.25 -0.40 10.89
CA GLU A 166 11.37 0.55 10.80
C GLU A 166 11.98 0.58 9.40
N ILE A 167 12.19 -0.59 8.79
CA ILE A 167 12.72 -0.68 7.42
C ILE A 167 11.70 -0.12 6.43
N GLN A 168 10.43 -0.48 6.54
CA GLN A 168 9.37 0.02 5.65
C GLN A 168 9.24 1.54 5.71
N LYS A 169 9.37 2.17 6.90
CA LYS A 169 9.43 3.63 7.03
C LYS A 169 10.56 4.26 6.21
N ILE A 170 11.75 3.66 6.26
CA ILE A 170 12.90 4.11 5.45
C ILE A 170 12.61 3.94 3.95
N LEU A 171 12.02 2.81 3.53
CA LEU A 171 11.68 2.57 2.13
C LEU A 171 10.63 3.57 1.62
N ILE A 172 9.61 3.84 2.43
CA ILE A 172 8.56 4.82 2.13
C ILE A 172 9.16 6.22 1.92
N LYS A 173 9.98 6.69 2.86
CA LYS A 173 10.67 8.00 2.79
C LYS A 173 11.56 8.12 1.54
N ASN A 174 12.12 7.02 1.07
CA ASN A 174 13.03 6.99 -0.06
C ASN A 174 12.36 6.58 -1.39
N LYS A 175 11.05 6.36 -1.43
CA LYS A 175 10.33 6.00 -2.66
C LYS A 175 10.29 7.21 -3.59
N PRO A 176 10.88 7.15 -4.81
CA PRO A 176 10.81 8.26 -5.76
C PRO A 176 9.35 8.63 -6.12
N ILE A 177 9.06 9.91 -6.36
CA ILE A 177 7.70 10.44 -6.56
C ILE A 177 7.08 9.99 -7.90
N GLU A 178 7.93 9.64 -8.86
CA GLU A 178 7.58 9.13 -10.18
C GLU A 178 7.24 7.64 -10.17
N LEU A 179 7.66 6.91 -9.13
CA LEU A 179 7.44 5.47 -9.02
C LEU A 179 6.28 5.18 -8.06
N ASN A 180 5.47 4.19 -8.43
CA ASN A 180 4.61 3.51 -7.47
C ASN A 180 5.44 2.48 -6.65
N PRO A 181 4.89 1.93 -5.55
CA PRO A 181 5.61 0.98 -4.70
C PRO A 181 6.13 -0.26 -5.42
N HIS A 182 5.38 -0.74 -6.41
CA HIS A 182 5.72 -1.95 -7.17
C HIS A 182 6.91 -1.70 -8.10
N ASP A 183 6.90 -0.59 -8.84
CA ASP A 183 8.04 -0.19 -9.68
C ASP A 183 9.28 0.09 -8.81
N PHE A 184 9.09 0.70 -7.63
CA PHE A 184 10.19 0.91 -6.69
C PHE A 184 10.74 -0.42 -6.14
N MET A 185 9.88 -1.40 -5.83
CA MET A 185 10.30 -2.75 -5.49
C MET A 185 11.16 -3.35 -6.60
N HIS A 186 10.81 -3.18 -7.88
CA HIS A 186 11.63 -3.67 -8.99
C HIS A 186 13.01 -3.01 -9.04
N VAL A 187 13.08 -1.69 -8.90
CA VAL A 187 14.36 -0.96 -8.83
C VAL A 187 15.25 -1.48 -7.69
N LEU A 188 14.67 -1.70 -6.52
CA LEU A 188 15.41 -2.25 -5.37
C LEU A 188 15.85 -3.70 -5.61
N CYS A 189 14.96 -4.56 -6.11
CA CYS A 189 15.29 -5.95 -6.42
C CYS A 189 16.43 -6.05 -7.43
N ASP A 190 16.39 -5.27 -8.52
CA ASP A 190 17.44 -5.25 -9.55
C ASP A 190 18.81 -4.81 -9.00
N LYS A 191 18.79 -3.95 -7.99
CA LYS A 191 20.00 -3.41 -7.35
C LYS A 191 20.60 -4.35 -6.31
N PHE A 192 19.77 -5.04 -5.53
CA PHE A 192 20.22 -5.76 -4.33
C PHE A 192 20.12 -7.28 -4.41
N ILE A 193 19.41 -7.84 -5.38
CA ILE A 193 19.41 -9.28 -5.62
C ILE A 193 20.62 -9.63 -6.49
N PRO A 194 21.54 -10.52 -6.04
CA PRO A 194 22.68 -10.92 -6.84
C PRO A 194 22.22 -11.53 -8.16
N LYS A 195 22.70 -10.99 -9.28
CA LYS A 195 22.54 -11.65 -10.58
C LYS A 195 23.42 -12.89 -10.57
N LYS A 196 22.84 -14.08 -10.76
CA LYS A 196 23.62 -15.29 -11.03
C LYS A 196 24.52 -14.99 -12.24
N GLN A 197 25.83 -15.07 -12.07
CA GLN A 197 26.76 -15.01 -13.19
C GLN A 197 26.50 -16.27 -14.04
N ASN A 198 25.97 -16.08 -15.24
CA ASN A 198 26.13 -17.09 -16.29
C ASN A 198 27.61 -17.03 -16.68
N THR A 199 28.36 -18.09 -16.36
CA THR A 199 29.68 -18.34 -16.92
C THR A 199 29.48 -18.72 -18.38
N ASP A 200 29.41 -17.73 -19.27
CA ASP A 200 29.87 -17.92 -20.64
C ASP A 200 30.46 -16.61 -21.17
N GLY A 201 31.55 -16.74 -21.92
CA GLY A 201 32.62 -15.75 -22.02
C GLY A 201 32.30 -14.42 -22.74
N SER A 202 33.14 -13.43 -22.40
CA SER A 202 33.36 -12.10 -23.00
C SER A 202 32.71 -10.90 -22.31
N LEU A 203 33.32 -10.46 -21.21
CA LEU A 203 33.06 -9.15 -20.59
C LEU A 203 34.13 -8.14 -21.02
N LYS A 204 33.72 -7.07 -21.71
CA LYS A 204 34.46 -5.80 -21.68
C LYS A 204 33.98 -4.98 -20.47
N PRO A 205 34.85 -4.19 -19.81
CA PRO A 205 34.51 -3.53 -18.56
C PRO A 205 33.61 -2.32 -18.81
N ILE A 206 32.51 -2.20 -18.05
CA ILE A 206 31.70 -0.99 -17.99
C ILE A 206 31.82 -0.43 -16.57
N THR A 207 32.46 0.75 -16.48
CA THR A 207 32.58 1.56 -15.26
C THR A 207 31.23 2.16 -14.84
N PRO A 208 30.99 2.35 -13.54
CA PRO A 208 29.71 2.84 -13.02
C PRO A 208 29.62 4.36 -13.20
N LYS A 209 28.61 4.83 -13.96
CA LYS A 209 28.21 6.24 -13.98
C LYS A 209 26.86 6.40 -13.30
N ASN A 210 26.87 7.15 -12.20
CA ASN A 210 25.68 7.75 -11.60
C ASN A 210 25.02 8.66 -12.63
N ALA A 211 23.90 8.22 -13.20
CA ALA A 211 23.00 9.06 -13.96
C ALA A 211 21.58 8.55 -13.73
N VAL A 212 20.71 9.43 -13.24
CA VAL A 212 19.26 9.28 -13.33
C VAL A 212 18.95 8.85 -14.76
N LYS A 213 18.41 7.64 -14.95
CA LYS A 213 17.93 7.21 -16.25
C LYS A 213 16.74 8.10 -16.62
N LYS A 214 16.99 9.20 -17.34
CA LYS A 214 15.97 9.75 -18.24
C LYS A 214 15.53 8.59 -19.13
N SER A 215 14.27 8.18 -19.06
CA SER A 215 13.75 7.24 -20.04
C SER A 215 13.97 7.89 -21.41
N LYS A 216 14.83 7.30 -22.25
CA LYS A 216 14.75 7.58 -23.68
C LYS A 216 13.36 7.09 -24.08
N GLY A 217 12.43 8.02 -24.30
CA GLY A 217 11.13 7.68 -24.85
C GLY A 217 11.38 6.83 -26.09
N THR A 218 10.92 5.58 -26.07
CA THR A 218 10.97 4.73 -27.23
C THR A 218 10.05 5.34 -28.27
N GLN A 219 10.57 5.67 -29.46
CA GLN A 219 9.78 5.97 -30.66
C GLN A 219 9.03 4.72 -31.18
N GLN A 220 8.62 3.82 -30.28
CA GLN A 220 7.75 2.70 -30.62
C GLN A 220 6.32 3.22 -30.58
N GLU A 221 5.54 2.87 -31.60
CA GLU A 221 4.11 3.17 -31.65
C GLU A 221 3.44 2.66 -30.36
N LYS A 222 2.66 3.54 -29.73
CA LYS A 222 1.84 3.16 -28.57
C LYS A 222 0.82 2.11 -29.05
N ASN A 223 0.58 1.11 -28.22
CA ASN A 223 -0.45 0.11 -28.49
C ASN A 223 -1.80 0.81 -28.79
N THR A 224 -2.34 0.57 -29.99
CA THR A 224 -3.61 1.13 -30.48
C THR A 224 -4.79 0.19 -30.28
N ASN A 225 -4.57 -1.02 -29.75
CA ASN A 225 -5.65 -1.96 -29.48
C ASN A 225 -6.56 -1.44 -28.36
N ASP A 226 -7.85 -1.73 -28.48
CA ASP A 226 -8.85 -1.38 -27.49
C ASP A 226 -8.47 -1.93 -26.12
N GLN A 227 -8.57 -1.07 -25.10
CA GLN A 227 -8.36 -1.42 -23.71
C GLN A 227 -9.65 -1.17 -22.96
N GLU A 228 -10.11 -2.18 -22.21
CA GLU A 228 -11.23 -1.99 -21.30
C GLU A 228 -10.90 -0.91 -20.27
N ARG A 229 -11.71 0.15 -20.28
CA ARG A 229 -11.55 1.28 -19.36
C ARG A 229 -12.24 0.94 -18.05
N ILE A 230 -11.53 0.26 -17.15
CA ILE A 230 -12.00 0.10 -15.77
C ILE A 230 -11.77 1.44 -15.04
N THR A 231 -12.83 2.23 -14.90
CA THR A 231 -12.80 3.55 -14.24
C THR A 231 -13.11 3.49 -12.75
N THR A 232 -13.45 2.31 -12.21
CA THR A 232 -13.87 2.17 -10.82
C THR A 232 -12.65 2.13 -9.89
N PRO A 233 -12.54 3.04 -8.91
CA PRO A 233 -11.53 2.95 -7.86
C PRO A 233 -11.62 1.60 -7.14
N SER A 234 -10.51 1.11 -6.60
CA SER A 234 -10.54 -0.10 -5.76
C SER A 234 -11.47 0.11 -4.57
N TYR A 235 -12.03 -0.99 -4.05
CA TYR A 235 -12.89 -0.96 -2.86
C TYR A 235 -12.21 -0.24 -1.68
N ILE A 236 -10.90 -0.49 -1.47
CA ILE A 236 -10.11 0.17 -0.44
C ILE A 236 -9.99 1.67 -0.72
N ALA A 237 -9.62 2.08 -1.94
CA ALA A 237 -9.47 3.48 -2.30
C ALA A 237 -10.75 4.28 -2.04
N LYS A 238 -11.91 3.73 -2.44
CA LYS A 238 -13.22 4.37 -2.20
C LYS A 238 -13.53 4.51 -0.69
N GLN A 239 -13.24 3.48 0.10
CA GLN A 239 -13.44 3.56 1.55
C GLN A 239 -12.50 4.58 2.21
N THR A 240 -11.24 4.62 1.81
CA THR A 240 -10.25 5.56 2.33
C THR A 240 -10.63 7.00 2.01
N HIS A 241 -11.06 7.29 0.77
CA HIS A 241 -11.59 8.62 0.38
C HIS A 241 -12.71 9.07 1.33
N ASN A 242 -13.74 8.22 1.46
CA ASN A 242 -14.90 8.53 2.29
C ASN A 242 -14.53 8.72 3.77
N LYS A 243 -13.57 7.96 4.30
CA LYS A 243 -13.11 8.10 5.68
C LYS A 243 -12.38 9.43 5.90
N ILE A 244 -11.47 9.80 4.99
CA ILE A 244 -10.74 11.08 5.03
C ILE A 244 -11.72 12.25 4.98
N GLN A 245 -12.61 12.26 3.99
CA GLN A 245 -13.59 13.33 3.78
C GLN A 245 -14.51 13.51 4.99
N ASN A 246 -15.01 12.41 5.57
CA ASN A 246 -15.86 12.47 6.76
C ASN A 246 -15.11 12.98 7.99
N LYS A 247 -13.84 12.59 8.19
CA LYS A 247 -13.03 13.08 9.31
C LYS A 247 -12.69 14.55 9.14
N LEU A 248 -12.31 14.98 7.94
CA LEU A 248 -12.11 16.39 7.60
C LEU A 248 -13.38 17.22 7.81
N ARG A 249 -14.54 16.75 7.35
CA ARG A 249 -15.84 17.42 7.55
C ARG A 249 -16.08 17.70 9.04
N ARG A 250 -15.88 16.71 9.90
CA ARG A 250 -16.07 16.87 11.35
C ARG A 250 -15.14 17.94 11.92
N ILE A 251 -13.85 17.88 11.59
CA ILE A 251 -12.87 18.89 12.01
C ILE A 251 -13.32 20.30 11.61
N LEU A 252 -13.69 20.49 10.34
CA LEU A 252 -14.11 21.81 9.84
C LEU A 252 -15.42 22.29 10.51
N ILE A 253 -16.36 21.40 10.80
CA ILE A 253 -17.61 21.76 11.49
C ILE A 253 -17.34 22.13 12.94
N ASP A 254 -16.49 21.37 13.63
CA ASP A 254 -16.14 21.63 15.02
C ASP A 254 -15.41 22.98 15.16
N GLU A 255 -14.58 23.34 14.18
CA GLU A 255 -13.79 24.59 14.18
C GLU A 255 -14.54 25.81 13.64
N HIS A 256 -15.44 25.64 12.66
CA HIS A 256 -16.03 26.75 11.92
C HIS A 256 -17.56 26.77 11.90
N GLY A 257 -18.22 25.74 12.43
CA GLY A 257 -19.66 25.59 12.44
C GLY A 257 -20.24 25.03 11.15
N GLU A 258 -21.28 24.22 11.26
CA GLU A 258 -21.87 23.47 10.14
C GLU A 258 -22.37 24.35 8.99
N HIS A 259 -22.89 25.55 9.29
CA HIS A 259 -23.39 26.49 8.28
C HIS A 259 -22.31 27.03 7.34
N ASN A 260 -21.03 26.88 7.68
CA ASN A 260 -19.90 27.34 6.86
C ASN A 260 -19.28 26.22 6.01
N VAL A 261 -19.74 24.97 6.16
CA VAL A 261 -19.14 23.80 5.50
C VAL A 261 -20.14 23.18 4.53
N GLU A 262 -19.82 23.20 3.24
CA GLU A 262 -20.58 22.49 2.20
C GLU A 262 -19.80 21.25 1.74
N CYS A 263 -20.50 20.15 1.45
CA CYS A 263 -19.90 18.90 0.98
C CYS A 263 -20.53 18.46 -0.33
N GLU A 264 -19.73 17.91 -1.24
CA GLU A 264 -20.20 17.32 -2.52
C GLU A 264 -21.02 18.30 -3.37
N LYS A 265 -20.78 19.60 -3.24
CA LYS A 265 -21.46 20.64 -4.00
C LYS A 265 -20.60 21.05 -5.19
N ASN A 266 -21.20 21.08 -6.38
CA ASN A 266 -20.51 21.45 -7.62
C ASN A 266 -19.24 20.63 -7.90
N TYR A 267 -19.25 19.34 -7.54
CA TYR A 267 -18.13 18.39 -7.70
C TYR A 267 -16.90 18.65 -6.82
N VAL A 268 -17.00 19.56 -5.84
CA VAL A 268 -15.96 19.77 -4.82
C VAL A 268 -16.24 18.87 -3.62
N ASP A 269 -15.25 18.13 -3.12
CA ASP A 269 -15.43 17.25 -1.97
C ASP A 269 -15.89 18.04 -0.72
N LEU A 270 -15.16 19.10 -0.34
CA LEU A 270 -15.64 20.09 0.65
C LEU A 270 -15.29 21.54 0.29
N THR A 271 -16.16 22.45 0.69
CA THR A 271 -15.94 23.90 0.63
C THR A 271 -16.18 24.51 2.00
N LEU A 272 -15.26 25.35 2.46
CA LEU A 272 -15.40 26.16 3.66
C LEU A 272 -15.56 27.63 3.27
N TYR A 273 -16.64 28.24 3.73
CA TYR A 273 -16.93 29.66 3.55
C TYR A 273 -16.51 30.45 4.79
N GLN A 274 -15.67 31.46 4.59
CA GLN A 274 -15.28 32.43 5.61
C GLN A 274 -15.54 33.84 5.07
N LYS A 275 -15.55 34.83 5.97
CA LYS A 275 -15.94 36.21 5.63
C LYS A 275 -15.21 36.79 4.40
N ASP A 276 -13.91 36.52 4.28
CA ASP A 276 -13.04 37.09 3.24
C ASP A 276 -12.32 36.00 2.41
N CYS A 277 -12.70 34.74 2.57
CA CYS A 277 -11.98 33.60 1.99
C CYS A 277 -12.92 32.42 1.71
N ILE A 278 -12.77 31.82 0.53
CA ILE A 278 -13.36 30.51 0.21
C ILE A 278 -12.23 29.50 0.16
N THR A 279 -12.35 28.42 0.93
CA THR A 279 -11.36 27.34 0.95
C THR A 279 -11.95 26.09 0.32
N LEU A 280 -11.30 25.58 -0.72
CA LEU A 280 -11.67 24.34 -1.41
C LEU A 280 -10.78 23.20 -0.94
N TYR A 281 -11.38 22.06 -0.62
CA TYR A 281 -10.69 20.85 -0.25
C TYR A 281 -10.97 19.76 -1.28
N GLU A 282 -9.91 19.22 -1.87
CA GLU A 282 -9.95 18.09 -2.78
C GLU A 282 -9.30 16.88 -2.11
N VAL A 283 -10.10 15.88 -1.78
CA VAL A 283 -9.68 14.64 -1.13
C VAL A 283 -9.19 13.65 -2.17
N LYS A 284 -8.09 12.98 -1.85
CA LYS A 284 -7.56 11.85 -2.60
C LYS A 284 -7.20 10.71 -1.68
N SER A 285 -7.46 9.51 -2.15
CA SER A 285 -7.23 8.27 -1.41
C SER A 285 -5.89 7.62 -1.72
N ASP A 286 -4.96 8.28 -2.41
CA ASP A 286 -3.64 7.69 -2.65
C ASP A 286 -2.80 7.69 -1.37
N ALA A 287 -1.91 6.71 -1.23
CA ALA A 287 -1.06 6.56 -0.05
C ALA A 287 0.13 7.53 -0.01
N TYR A 288 0.37 8.30 -1.08
CA TYR A 288 1.47 9.26 -1.18
C TYR A 288 0.97 10.66 -1.54
N ALA A 289 1.42 11.65 -0.77
CA ALA A 289 0.98 13.04 -0.87
C ALA A 289 1.26 13.63 -2.26
N ALA A 290 2.43 13.35 -2.85
CA ALA A 290 2.78 13.82 -4.19
C ALA A 290 1.82 13.24 -5.25
N THR A 291 1.36 12.00 -5.09
CA THR A 291 0.37 11.41 -6.00
C THR A 291 -1.01 12.06 -5.81
N CYS A 292 -1.43 12.30 -4.56
CA CYS A 292 -2.66 13.04 -4.26
C CYS A 292 -2.64 14.41 -4.95
N ILE A 293 -1.56 15.18 -4.76
CA ILE A 293 -1.38 16.50 -5.39
C ILE A 293 -1.49 16.38 -6.91
N ARG A 294 -0.77 15.44 -7.52
CA ARG A 294 -0.79 15.23 -8.97
C ARG A 294 -2.19 14.89 -9.51
N GLN A 295 -2.98 14.10 -8.79
CA GLN A 295 -4.34 13.72 -9.18
C GLN A 295 -5.36 14.85 -8.99
N ALA A 296 -5.20 15.64 -7.92
CA ALA A 296 -6.12 16.70 -7.51
C ALA A 296 -5.93 18.01 -8.29
N LEU A 297 -4.70 18.33 -8.70
CA LEU A 297 -4.31 19.67 -9.17
C LEU A 297 -5.23 20.23 -10.26
N GLY A 298 -5.50 19.46 -11.31
CA GLY A 298 -6.36 19.92 -12.40
C GLY A 298 -7.82 20.13 -11.99
N GLN A 299 -8.33 19.29 -11.07
CA GLN A 299 -9.70 19.36 -10.57
C GLN A 299 -9.89 20.59 -9.70
N ILE A 300 -9.02 20.76 -8.69
CA ILE A 300 -9.15 21.85 -7.72
C ILE A 300 -8.94 23.23 -8.36
N ILE A 301 -8.05 23.35 -9.36
CA ILE A 301 -7.91 24.59 -10.15
C ILE A 301 -9.17 24.87 -10.98
N GLN A 302 -9.76 23.85 -11.61
CA GLN A 302 -11.01 24.02 -12.35
C GLN A 302 -12.14 24.49 -11.42
N TYR A 303 -12.23 23.95 -10.21
CA TYR A 303 -13.24 24.36 -9.24
C TYR A 303 -13.04 25.81 -8.79
N ALA A 304 -11.80 26.21 -8.51
CA ALA A 304 -11.45 27.59 -8.19
C ALA A 304 -11.88 28.57 -9.30
N HIS A 305 -11.60 28.22 -10.56
CA HIS A 305 -11.97 29.05 -11.70
C HIS A 305 -13.49 29.27 -11.84
N ARG A 306 -14.31 28.29 -11.45
CA ARG A 306 -15.78 28.34 -11.56
C ARG A 306 -16.46 29.21 -10.50
N LEU A 307 -15.79 29.55 -9.40
CA LEU A 307 -16.40 30.25 -8.27
C LEU A 307 -16.77 31.72 -8.56
N ASP A 308 -16.29 32.31 -9.66
CA ASP A 308 -16.57 33.69 -10.10
C ASP A 308 -16.73 34.69 -8.93
N THR A 309 -15.67 34.82 -8.14
CA THR A 309 -15.67 35.57 -6.86
C THR A 309 -14.46 36.49 -6.75
N ASN A 310 -14.64 37.61 -6.06
CA ASN A 310 -13.55 38.51 -5.68
C ASN A 310 -12.91 38.12 -4.33
N GLN A 311 -13.45 37.11 -3.64
CA GLN A 311 -12.87 36.63 -2.39
C GLN A 311 -11.54 35.91 -2.65
N LYS A 312 -10.68 35.90 -1.62
CA LYS A 312 -9.48 35.09 -1.66
C LYS A 312 -9.87 33.60 -1.76
N ILE A 313 -9.22 32.86 -2.65
CA ILE A 313 -9.43 31.41 -2.76
C ILE A 313 -8.20 30.70 -2.22
N LYS A 314 -8.41 29.78 -1.28
CA LYS A 314 -7.41 28.83 -0.78
C LYS A 314 -7.74 27.43 -1.25
N LEU A 315 -6.73 26.65 -1.62
CA LEU A 315 -6.88 25.31 -2.17
C LEU A 315 -6.09 24.34 -1.29
N TYR A 316 -6.75 23.29 -0.81
CA TYR A 316 -6.10 22.21 -0.10
C TYR A 316 -6.30 20.90 -0.85
N VAL A 317 -5.19 20.24 -1.16
CA VAL A 317 -5.23 18.82 -1.47
C VAL A 317 -5.13 18.05 -0.16
N VAL A 318 -6.00 17.06 0.02
CA VAL A 318 -6.12 16.30 1.26
C VAL A 318 -5.81 14.83 0.99
N GLY A 319 -4.86 14.27 1.73
CA GLY A 319 -4.57 12.83 1.71
C GLY A 319 -4.52 12.24 3.11
N GLN A 320 -4.22 10.95 3.22
CA GLN A 320 -4.12 10.27 4.53
C GLN A 320 -2.81 10.61 5.26
N TYR A 321 -1.68 10.58 4.54
CA TYR A 321 -0.34 10.65 5.14
C TYR A 321 0.30 12.02 4.95
N PRO A 322 1.19 12.45 5.86
CA PRO A 322 1.96 13.68 5.68
C PRO A 322 2.88 13.60 4.46
N LEU A 323 3.33 14.76 3.99
CA LEU A 323 4.38 14.86 2.97
C LEU A 323 5.68 14.24 3.48
N GLU A 324 6.25 13.34 2.70
CA GLU A 324 7.64 12.91 2.92
C GLU A 324 8.61 14.00 2.44
N GLU A 325 9.83 14.03 3.00
CA GLU A 325 10.85 15.04 2.67
C GLU A 325 11.15 15.11 1.16
N ASN A 326 11.05 14.00 0.45
CA ASN A 326 11.29 13.93 -1.00
C ASN A 326 10.08 14.41 -1.84
N GLU A 327 8.91 14.60 -1.23
CA GLU A 327 7.69 15.10 -1.87
C GLU A 327 7.56 16.63 -1.75
N ILE A 328 8.15 17.24 -0.72
CA ILE A 328 8.11 18.70 -0.47
C ILE A 328 8.55 19.52 -1.70
N PRO A 329 9.68 19.21 -2.39
CA PRO A 329 10.12 20.00 -3.54
C PRO A 329 9.09 20.04 -4.68
N TYR A 330 8.24 19.01 -4.81
CA TYR A 330 7.19 18.98 -5.83
C TYR A 330 6.06 19.96 -5.50
N LEU A 331 5.64 20.03 -4.23
CA LEU A 331 4.65 21.02 -3.80
C LEU A 331 5.19 22.45 -3.92
N SER A 332 6.43 22.70 -3.48
CA SER A 332 7.07 24.01 -3.60
C SER A 332 7.16 24.47 -5.05
N TYR A 333 7.52 23.56 -5.97
CA TYR A 333 7.52 23.85 -7.40
C TYR A 333 6.15 24.31 -7.91
N ILE A 334 5.06 23.66 -7.48
CA ILE A 334 3.69 24.07 -7.85
C ILE A 334 3.35 25.46 -7.30
N GLN A 335 3.60 25.69 -6.02
CA GLN A 335 3.30 26.94 -5.33
C GLN A 335 4.03 28.14 -5.96
N GLU A 336 5.32 27.98 -6.26
CA GLU A 336 6.16 29.02 -6.84
C GLU A 336 5.77 29.37 -8.28
N ASN A 337 5.30 28.39 -9.07
CA ASN A 337 5.13 28.56 -10.52
C ASN A 337 3.68 28.80 -10.95
N LEU A 338 2.67 28.33 -10.20
CA LEU A 338 1.26 28.42 -10.63
C LEU A 338 0.49 29.62 -10.07
N LYS A 339 1.08 30.44 -9.18
CA LYS A 339 0.44 31.62 -8.57
C LYS A 339 -0.94 31.32 -7.97
N ILE A 340 -1.09 30.14 -7.37
CA ILE A 340 -2.30 29.70 -6.66
C ILE A 340 -1.96 29.51 -5.18
N ASP A 341 -2.89 29.84 -4.28
CA ASP A 341 -2.76 29.57 -2.84
C ASP A 341 -3.14 28.10 -2.58
N LEU A 342 -2.26 27.19 -3.01
CA LEU A 342 -2.44 25.74 -2.90
C LEU A 342 -1.49 25.15 -1.87
N ASP A 343 -2.02 24.32 -0.98
CA ASP A 343 -1.27 23.60 0.04
C ASP A 343 -1.77 22.16 0.20
N TYR A 344 -1.08 21.36 0.99
CA TYR A 344 -1.43 19.98 1.29
C TYR A 344 -1.64 19.77 2.79
N ILE A 345 -2.72 19.06 3.14
CA ILE A 345 -2.94 18.61 4.51
C ILE A 345 -3.17 17.10 4.54
N SER A 346 -2.77 16.48 5.65
CA SER A 346 -3.00 15.06 5.90
C SER A 346 -4.04 14.86 6.99
N ILE A 347 -4.92 13.88 6.78
CA ILE A 347 -5.89 13.42 7.77
C ILE A 347 -5.56 11.99 8.15
N ASP A 348 -5.00 11.84 9.35
CA ASP A 348 -4.74 10.54 9.94
C ASP A 348 -6.06 9.77 10.13
N LEU A 349 -6.08 8.47 9.88
CA LEU A 349 -7.26 7.61 10.07
C LEU A 349 -7.17 6.73 11.32
N ASP A 350 -6.08 6.84 12.09
CA ASP A 350 -5.95 6.25 13.42
C ASP A 350 -7.03 6.73 14.40
#